data_AF-X0SNK2-F1
#
_entry.id   AF-X0SNK2-F1
#
_cell.length_a   1.000
_cell.length_b   1.000
_cell.length_c   1.000
_cell.angle_alpha   90.00
_cell.angle_beta   90.00
_cell.angle_gamma   90.00
#
_symmetry.space_group_name_H-M   'P 1'
#
loop_
_entity.id
_entity.type
_entity.pdbx_description
1 polymer ?
#
loop_
_entity_poly.entity_id
_entity_poly.type
_entity_poly.pdbx_seq_one_letter_code
_entity_poly.pdbx_strand_id
1 'polypeptide(L)'
;MRKLDKAVEQYRQGMATRSTKTSDRPEPGTEEAHPYQPKADCGACQGAGFVHPMVGQKVNYSRVNPCRAPGCLVDSTATYRSGGGYVQGPAVTRPDQIFGTFKQVAGTEGAFKHAKAFADDRTEGWFYLVIYGPPGNGKTHLCNAAKKHLIERGAHPQMITAADLLSQLKVAMNTKTMETVFEDFKSVCPL
;
A
#
# COMPACT_ATOMS: atom_id res chain seq x y z
N MET A 1 -28.34 12.74 -4.82
CA MET A 1 -27.49 13.85 -5.34
C MET A 1 -27.23 14.94 -4.29
N ARG A 2 -28.23 15.57 -3.65
CA ARG A 2 -28.03 16.74 -2.74
C ARG A 2 -27.18 16.57 -1.45
N LYS A 3 -26.86 15.34 -1.03
CA LYS A 3 -26.07 15.09 0.20
C LYS A 3 -24.56 15.04 -0.07
N LEU A 4 -24.17 14.59 -1.26
CA LEU A 4 -22.77 14.48 -1.66
C LEU A 4 -22.18 15.87 -1.94
N ASP A 5 -22.96 16.74 -2.58
CA ASP A 5 -22.56 18.12 -2.89
C ASP A 5 -22.28 18.93 -1.62
N LYS A 6 -23.08 18.71 -0.56
CA LYS A 6 -22.88 19.38 0.74
C LYS A 6 -21.62 18.93 1.45
N ALA A 7 -21.28 17.64 1.37
CA ALA A 7 -20.05 17.09 1.96
C ALA A 7 -18.79 17.61 1.25
N VAL A 8 -18.85 17.72 -0.09
CA VAL A 8 -17.76 18.27 -0.90
C VAL A 8 -17.56 19.76 -0.63
N GLU A 9 -18.64 20.51 -0.43
CA GLU A 9 -18.56 21.95 -0.13
C GLU A 9 -18.02 22.22 1.28
N GLN A 10 -18.43 21.42 2.28
CA GLN A 10 -17.87 21.48 3.62
C GLN A 10 -16.36 21.16 3.64
N TYR A 11 -15.93 20.20 2.81
CA TYR A 11 -14.52 19.87 2.65
C TYR A 11 -13.70 21.00 2.01
N ARG A 12 -14.26 21.71 1.02
CA ARG A 12 -13.63 22.89 0.39
C ARG A 12 -13.49 24.06 1.35
N GLN A 13 -14.50 24.32 2.16
CA GLN A 13 -14.48 25.41 3.15
C GLN A 13 -13.47 25.15 4.28
N GLY A 14 -13.23 23.88 4.64
CA GLY A 14 -12.17 23.47 5.56
C GLY A 14 -10.74 23.64 5.03
N MET A 15 -10.56 23.62 3.70
CA MET A 15 -9.26 23.88 3.06
C MET A 15 -8.91 25.36 2.99
N ALA A 16 -9.91 26.25 2.82
CA ALA A 16 -9.70 27.69 2.68
C ALA A 16 -9.23 28.38 3.99
N THR A 17 -9.53 27.79 5.15
CA THR A 17 -9.15 28.35 6.47
C THR A 17 -7.80 27.87 6.97
N ARG A 18 -7.11 26.99 6.22
CA ARG A 18 -5.87 26.34 6.65
C ARG A 18 -4.69 26.76 5.78
N SER A 19 -4.40 28.06 5.73
CA SER A 19 -3.07 28.54 5.32
C SER A 19 -2.76 29.91 5.92
N THR A 20 -1.86 29.90 6.90
CA THR A 20 -0.77 30.88 7.13
C THR A 20 -0.14 30.56 8.49
N LYS A 21 0.60 29.45 8.56
CA LYS A 21 1.78 29.40 9.40
C LYS A 21 2.94 28.98 8.52
N THR A 22 3.76 29.99 8.26
CA THR A 22 5.08 29.98 7.65
C THR A 22 5.87 28.77 8.12
N SER A 23 6.55 28.13 7.17
CA SER A 23 7.38 26.96 7.39
C SER A 23 8.56 27.30 8.31
N ASP A 24 8.44 27.00 9.60
CA ASP A 24 9.62 26.82 10.44
C ASP A 24 10.17 25.42 10.18
N ARG A 25 11.38 25.41 9.64
CA ARG A 25 12.20 24.23 9.33
C ARG A 25 12.44 23.45 10.64
N PRO A 26 12.02 22.17 10.75
CA PRO A 26 12.39 21.37 11.92
C PRO A 26 13.91 21.09 11.88
N GLU A 27 14.55 21.26 13.03
CA GLU A 27 15.96 20.94 13.25
C GLU A 27 16.27 19.45 13.00
N PRO A 28 17.50 19.11 12.58
CA PRO A 28 17.88 17.74 12.25
C PRO A 28 18.10 16.95 13.55
N GLY A 29 17.14 16.12 13.94
CA GLY A 29 17.26 15.36 15.19
C GLY A 29 16.44 14.08 15.32
N THR A 30 15.58 13.75 14.36
CA THR A 30 14.91 12.43 14.33
C THR A 30 14.96 11.90 12.91
N GLU A 31 15.94 11.04 12.65
CA GLU A 31 16.00 10.24 11.43
C GLU A 31 14.76 9.35 11.37
N GLU A 32 13.71 9.84 10.72
CA GLU A 32 12.66 8.97 10.20
C GLU A 32 13.35 8.03 9.20
N ALA A 33 13.64 6.80 9.64
CA ALA A 33 14.36 5.81 8.86
C ALA A 33 13.66 5.59 7.52
N HIS A 34 14.21 6.17 6.46
CA HIS A 34 13.71 5.99 5.11
C HIS A 34 13.74 4.49 4.78
N PRO A 35 12.63 3.85 4.36
CA PRO A 35 12.54 2.40 4.19
C PRO A 35 13.43 1.86 3.06
N TYR A 36 14.07 2.75 2.31
CA TYR A 36 15.04 2.44 1.26
C TYR A 36 16.40 2.99 1.71
N GLN A 37 17.21 2.13 2.33
CA GLN A 37 18.59 2.42 2.69
C GLN A 37 19.52 1.56 1.81
N PRO A 38 19.94 2.06 0.64
CA PRO A 38 20.97 1.38 -0.12
C PRO A 38 22.28 1.37 0.68
N LYS A 39 23.05 0.30 0.51
CA LYS A 39 24.37 0.18 1.16
C LYS A 39 25.32 1.25 0.60
N ALA A 40 25.76 2.17 1.45
CA ALA A 40 26.54 3.35 1.07
C ALA A 40 27.86 2.99 0.37
N ASP A 41 28.52 1.93 0.80
CA ASP A 41 29.77 1.38 0.27
C ASP A 41 29.56 0.26 -0.76
N CYS A 42 28.37 0.18 -1.38
CA CYS A 42 28.08 -0.86 -2.36
C CYS A 42 28.94 -0.70 -3.63
N GLY A 43 29.81 -1.66 -3.94
CA GLY A 43 30.66 -1.61 -5.15
C GLY A 43 29.92 -1.60 -6.50
N ALA A 44 28.65 -2.01 -6.55
CA ALA A 44 27.86 -1.99 -7.78
C ALA A 44 27.15 -0.65 -8.06
N CYS A 45 26.48 -0.06 -7.07
CA CYS A 45 25.72 1.20 -7.23
C CYS A 45 26.38 2.40 -6.54
N GLN A 46 27.49 2.21 -5.83
CA GLN A 46 28.23 3.25 -5.09
C GLN A 46 27.32 4.06 -4.16
N GLY A 47 26.46 3.38 -3.41
CA GLY A 47 25.51 4.02 -2.50
C GLY A 47 24.24 4.58 -3.14
N ALA A 48 24.12 4.65 -4.47
CA ALA A 48 22.94 5.21 -5.14
C ALA A 48 21.69 4.31 -5.06
N GLY A 49 21.86 3.00 -4.85
CA GLY A 49 20.77 2.02 -4.83
C GLY A 49 20.22 1.63 -6.20
N PHE A 50 20.48 2.38 -7.27
CA PHE A 50 20.03 2.08 -8.64
C PHE A 50 21.20 2.07 -9.62
N VAL A 51 21.04 1.34 -10.73
CA VAL A 51 22.02 1.23 -11.81
C VAL A 51 21.34 1.34 -13.17
N HIS A 52 22.02 1.94 -14.14
CA HIS A 52 21.60 1.94 -15.53
C HIS A 52 22.22 0.75 -16.28
N PRO A 53 21.44 -0.01 -17.07
CA PRO A 53 21.98 -1.12 -17.81
C PRO A 53 22.89 -0.63 -18.94
N MET A 54 23.95 -1.39 -19.21
CA MET A 54 24.82 -1.20 -20.36
C MET A 54 24.22 -1.89 -21.58
N VAL A 55 24.18 -1.19 -22.72
CA VAL A 55 23.82 -1.75 -24.03
C VAL A 55 25.03 -1.59 -24.94
N GLY A 56 25.76 -2.70 -25.14
CA GLY A 56 27.09 -2.66 -25.74
C GLY A 56 28.06 -1.88 -24.85
N GLN A 57 28.67 -0.81 -25.37
CA GLN A 57 29.57 0.07 -24.63
C GLN A 57 28.91 1.37 -24.14
N LYS A 58 27.60 1.55 -24.35
CA LYS A 58 26.88 2.77 -23.98
C LYS A 58 25.90 2.51 -22.83
N VAL A 59 25.88 3.42 -21.86
CA VAL A 59 24.92 3.41 -20.76
C VAL A 59 23.52 3.77 -21.29
N ASN A 60 22.50 2.97 -20.96
CA ASN A 60 21.11 3.25 -21.28
C ASN A 60 20.43 4.00 -20.13
N TYR A 61 20.42 5.33 -20.20
CA TYR A 61 19.79 6.20 -19.19
C TYR A 61 18.26 6.11 -19.14
N SER A 62 17.61 5.57 -20.17
CA SER A 62 16.15 5.42 -20.22
C SER A 62 15.62 4.28 -19.34
N ARG A 63 16.51 3.43 -18.79
CA ARG A 63 16.14 2.32 -17.92
C ARG A 63 16.87 2.43 -16.59
N VAL A 64 16.13 2.41 -15.49
CA VAL A 64 16.67 2.43 -14.13
C VAL A 64 16.37 1.07 -13.49
N ASN A 65 17.40 0.33 -13.08
CA ASN A 65 17.27 -0.95 -12.41
C ASN A 65 17.67 -0.82 -10.94
N PRO A 66 16.92 -1.40 -9.98
CA PRO A 66 17.35 -1.43 -8.59
C PRO A 66 18.62 -2.30 -8.43
N CYS A 67 19.52 -1.88 -7.54
CA CYS A 67 20.78 -2.56 -7.28
C CYS A 67 20.53 -3.92 -6.61
N ARG A 68 21.04 -4.98 -7.25
CA ARG A 68 20.93 -6.38 -6.80
C ARG A 68 22.17 -6.89 -6.08
N ALA A 69 23.09 -6.01 -5.70
CA ALA A 69 24.25 -6.42 -4.89
C ALA A 69 23.76 -6.95 -3.52
N PRO A 70 24.40 -8.00 -2.98
CA PRO A 70 24.04 -8.55 -1.68
C PRO A 70 24.02 -7.47 -0.59
N GLY A 71 22.94 -7.42 0.19
CA GLY A 71 22.73 -6.48 1.30
C GLY A 71 22.50 -5.02 0.87
N CYS A 72 22.24 -4.74 -0.42
CA CYS A 72 22.01 -3.37 -0.90
C CYS A 72 20.51 -3.05 -1.02
N LEU A 73 20.06 -2.49 -2.16
CA LEU A 73 18.69 -1.99 -2.30
C LEU A 73 17.66 -3.12 -2.40
N VAL A 74 17.90 -4.13 -3.24
CA VAL A 74 16.92 -5.22 -3.39
C VAL A 74 16.77 -6.04 -2.10
N ASP A 75 17.85 -6.20 -1.33
CA ASP A 75 17.81 -6.97 -0.07
C ASP A 75 17.25 -6.15 1.10
N SER A 76 17.55 -4.85 1.19
CA SER A 76 16.89 -3.96 2.16
C SER A 76 15.39 -3.80 1.87
N THR A 77 15.01 -3.81 0.59
CA THR A 77 13.60 -3.85 0.18
C THR A 77 13.04 -5.26 0.13
N ALA A 78 13.85 -6.30 0.31
CA ALA A 78 13.36 -7.67 0.28
C ALA A 78 12.40 -7.85 1.44
N THR A 79 12.67 -7.37 2.65
CA THR A 79 11.73 -7.44 3.78
C THR A 79 10.38 -6.78 3.46
N TYR A 80 10.40 -5.66 2.71
CA TYR A 80 9.20 -4.99 2.21
C TYR A 80 8.48 -5.78 1.10
N ARG A 81 9.24 -6.42 0.20
CA ARG A 81 8.75 -7.29 -0.89
C ARG A 81 8.44 -8.74 -0.45
N SER A 82 8.91 -9.16 0.73
CA SER A 82 8.72 -10.47 1.38
C SER A 82 7.39 -10.55 2.10
N GLY A 83 6.62 -9.47 2.12
CA GLY A 83 5.18 -9.62 1.92
C GLY A 83 4.99 -10.17 0.51
N GLY A 84 5.16 -11.49 0.36
CA GLY A 84 5.20 -12.20 -0.92
C GLY A 84 4.07 -11.79 -1.85
N GLY A 85 4.34 -11.90 -3.16
CA GLY A 85 3.48 -11.44 -4.25
C GLY A 85 2.00 -11.40 -3.86
N TYR A 86 1.47 -10.19 -3.72
CA TYR A 86 0.04 -9.99 -3.45
C TYR A 86 -0.84 -10.42 -4.62
N VAL A 87 -0.23 -10.73 -5.77
CA VAL A 87 -0.88 -11.45 -6.85
C VAL A 87 -0.60 -12.93 -6.69
N GLN A 88 -1.65 -13.68 -6.35
CA GLN A 88 -2.23 -14.73 -7.19
C GLN A 88 -3.09 -15.62 -6.27
N GLY A 89 -4.36 -15.24 -6.09
CA GLY A 89 -5.41 -16.15 -5.63
C GLY A 89 -6.25 -15.71 -4.42
N PRO A 90 -7.36 -16.43 -4.15
CA PRO A 90 -8.20 -16.25 -2.96
C PRO A 90 -7.45 -16.54 -1.64
N ALA A 91 -6.19 -16.96 -1.70
CA ALA A 91 -5.36 -17.33 -0.56
C ALA A 91 -5.00 -16.13 0.33
N VAL A 92 -5.02 -16.39 1.64
CA VAL A 92 -4.51 -15.48 2.67
C VAL A 92 -2.99 -15.49 2.56
N THR A 93 -2.38 -14.34 2.26
CA THR A 93 -0.92 -14.20 2.02
C THR A 93 -0.07 -14.66 3.21
N ARG A 94 -0.65 -14.66 4.42
CA ARG A 94 -0.04 -15.10 5.68
C ARG A 94 -1.11 -15.72 6.61
N PRO A 95 -1.23 -17.06 6.70
CA PRO A 95 -2.33 -17.72 7.41
C PRO A 95 -2.33 -17.46 8.93
N ASP A 96 -1.17 -17.08 9.47
CA ASP A 96 -0.91 -16.67 10.85
C ASP A 96 -1.42 -15.26 11.15
N GLN A 97 -1.70 -14.43 10.14
CA GLN A 97 -2.20 -13.07 10.33
C GLN A 97 -3.72 -13.06 10.51
N ILE A 98 -4.16 -13.42 11.72
CA ILE A 98 -5.56 -13.36 12.16
C ILE A 98 -5.72 -12.32 13.27
N PHE A 99 -6.97 -11.95 13.58
CA PHE A 99 -7.24 -11.00 14.66
C PHE A 99 -6.71 -11.50 16.02
N GLY A 100 -6.76 -12.81 16.28
CA GLY A 100 -6.30 -13.39 17.54
C GLY A 100 -4.77 -13.33 17.76
N THR A 101 -3.99 -13.23 16.68
CA THR A 101 -2.52 -13.15 16.75
C THR A 101 -1.99 -11.72 16.63
N PHE A 102 -2.89 -10.75 16.44
CA PHE A 102 -2.52 -9.34 16.33
C PHE A 102 -2.10 -8.80 17.70
N LYS A 103 -0.82 -8.43 17.83
CA LYS A 103 -0.33 -7.73 19.02
C LYS A 103 -0.65 -6.25 18.89
N GLN A 104 -1.62 -5.77 19.67
CA GLN A 104 -1.91 -4.34 19.74
C GLN A 104 -0.73 -3.62 20.39
N VAL A 105 -0.24 -2.60 19.69
CA VAL A 105 0.74 -1.64 20.19
C VAL A 105 0.05 -0.30 20.37
N ALA A 106 0.59 0.56 21.22
CA ALA A 106 0.01 1.87 21.51
C ALA A 106 -0.32 2.64 20.22
N GLY A 107 -1.58 3.06 20.06
CA GLY A 107 -2.07 3.80 18.89
C GLY A 107 -2.68 2.93 17.79
N THR A 108 -2.67 1.59 17.92
CA THR A 108 -3.30 0.68 16.93
C THR A 108 -4.69 0.17 17.34
N GLU A 109 -5.16 0.51 18.53
CA GLU A 109 -6.43 0.07 19.10
C GLU A 109 -7.62 0.49 18.21
N GLY A 110 -7.57 1.73 17.72
CA GLY A 110 -8.57 2.26 16.79
C GLY A 110 -8.59 1.50 15.47
N ALA A 111 -7.43 1.25 14.87
CA ALA A 111 -7.32 0.50 13.62
C ALA A 111 -7.83 -0.94 13.78
N PHE A 112 -7.47 -1.60 14.87
CA PHE A 112 -7.95 -2.95 15.20
C PHE A 112 -9.47 -2.99 15.36
N LYS A 113 -10.04 -2.05 16.14
CA LYS A 113 -11.49 -1.97 16.38
C LYS A 113 -12.25 -1.83 15.06
N HIS A 114 -11.85 -0.90 14.20
CA HIS A 114 -12.55 -0.65 12.94
C HIS A 114 -12.32 -1.77 11.91
N ALA A 115 -11.12 -2.38 11.86
CA ALA A 115 -10.87 -3.54 11.01
C ALA A 115 -11.73 -4.74 11.40
N LYS A 116 -11.91 -4.98 12.70
CA LYS A 116 -12.80 -6.03 13.20
C LYS A 116 -14.27 -5.69 12.91
N ALA A 117 -14.70 -4.45 13.14
CA ALA A 117 -16.05 -4.00 12.81
C ALA A 117 -16.36 -4.13 11.31
N PHE A 118 -15.40 -3.82 10.43
CA PHE A 118 -15.50 -4.04 8.98
C PHE A 118 -15.71 -5.52 8.67
N ALA A 119 -14.85 -6.38 9.22
CA ALA A 119 -14.92 -7.81 8.99
C ALA A 119 -16.21 -8.44 9.56
N ASP A 120 -16.74 -7.90 10.65
CA ASP A 120 -18.00 -8.30 11.30
C ASP A 120 -19.25 -7.73 10.61
N ASP A 121 -19.12 -7.00 9.49
CA ASP A 121 -20.24 -6.34 8.79
C ASP A 121 -21.03 -5.36 9.70
N ARG A 122 -20.32 -4.73 10.63
CA ARG A 122 -20.85 -3.73 11.57
C ARG A 122 -20.30 -2.34 11.24
N THR A 123 -20.50 -1.93 10.00
CA THR A 123 -19.91 -0.69 9.49
C THR A 123 -20.75 0.56 9.76
N GLU A 124 -21.82 0.51 10.56
CA GLU A 124 -22.56 1.70 11.05
C GLU A 124 -22.76 2.86 10.03
N GLY A 125 -22.95 2.53 8.74
CA GLY A 125 -23.15 3.51 7.66
C GLY A 125 -21.91 3.98 6.89
N TRP A 126 -20.72 3.42 7.12
CA TRP A 126 -19.54 3.62 6.28
C TRP A 126 -19.27 2.42 5.34
N PHE A 127 -18.73 2.73 4.16
CA PHE A 127 -18.51 1.75 3.08
C PHE A 127 -17.03 1.41 2.87
N TYR A 128 -16.11 2.21 3.41
CA TYR A 128 -14.66 2.04 3.22
C TYR A 128 -13.89 2.26 4.51
N LEU A 129 -12.80 1.51 4.67
CA LEU A 129 -11.84 1.67 5.77
C LEU A 129 -10.46 1.96 5.21
N VAL A 130 -9.84 3.04 5.68
CA VAL A 130 -8.46 3.40 5.34
C VAL A 130 -7.59 3.25 6.59
N ILE A 131 -6.58 2.38 6.51
CA ILE A 131 -5.57 2.20 7.56
C ILE A 131 -4.24 2.77 7.07
N TYR A 132 -3.70 3.76 7.78
CA TYR A 132 -2.44 4.42 7.42
C TYR A 132 -1.50 4.50 8.63
N GLY A 133 -0.22 4.74 8.36
CA GLY A 133 0.82 4.89 9.39
C GLY A 133 2.17 4.31 8.96
N PRO A 134 3.22 4.47 9.79
CA PRO A 134 4.57 3.97 9.52
C PRO A 134 4.62 2.44 9.23
N PRO A 135 5.65 1.96 8.51
CA PRO A 135 5.86 0.52 8.34
C PRO A 135 6.01 -0.20 9.69
N GLY A 136 5.69 -1.49 9.74
CA GLY A 136 5.79 -2.28 10.98
C GLY A 136 4.60 -2.20 11.95
N ASN A 137 3.69 -1.23 11.79
CA ASN A 137 2.54 -1.07 12.69
C ASN A 137 1.33 -1.97 12.38
N GLY A 138 1.53 -3.09 11.69
CA GLY A 138 0.48 -4.12 11.53
C GLY A 138 -0.64 -3.83 10.53
N LYS A 139 -0.53 -2.81 9.67
CA LYS A 139 -1.55 -2.48 8.64
C LYS A 139 -1.91 -3.68 7.75
N THR A 140 -0.89 -4.32 7.16
CA THR A 140 -1.07 -5.51 6.34
C THR A 140 -1.65 -6.68 7.12
N HIS A 141 -1.27 -6.83 8.40
CA HIS A 141 -1.82 -7.87 9.27
C HIS A 141 -3.32 -7.66 9.45
N LEU A 142 -3.77 -6.45 9.76
CA LEU A 142 -5.19 -6.15 9.92
C LEU A 142 -5.99 -6.41 8.64
N CYS A 143 -5.46 -6.06 7.46
CA CYS A 143 -6.11 -6.38 6.19
C CYS A 143 -6.20 -7.89 5.94
N ASN A 144 -5.14 -8.66 6.21
CA ASN A 144 -5.15 -10.11 6.07
C ASN A 144 -6.10 -10.78 7.07
N ALA A 145 -6.16 -10.29 8.31
CA ALA A 145 -7.07 -10.75 9.33
C ALA A 145 -8.53 -10.51 8.93
N ALA A 146 -8.84 -9.31 8.43
CA ALA A 146 -10.17 -8.99 7.91
C ALA A 146 -10.54 -9.88 6.70
N LYS A 147 -9.63 -10.04 5.73
CA LYS A 147 -9.83 -10.93 4.57
C LYS A 147 -10.16 -12.36 5.01
N LYS A 148 -9.37 -12.92 5.92
CA LYS A 148 -9.58 -14.28 6.42
C LYS A 148 -10.92 -14.43 7.11
N HIS A 149 -11.28 -13.47 7.97
CA HIS A 149 -12.58 -13.50 8.64
C HIS A 149 -13.76 -13.39 7.66
N LEU A 150 -13.64 -12.57 6.61
CA LEU A 150 -14.63 -12.50 5.53
C LEU A 150 -14.76 -13.82 4.77
N ILE A 151 -13.63 -14.50 4.48
CA ILE A 151 -13.63 -15.84 3.86
C ILE A 151 -14.33 -16.88 4.75
N GLU A 152 -14.05 -16.87 6.06
CA GLU A 152 -14.70 -17.76 7.04
C GLU A 152 -16.23 -17.55 7.10
N ARG A 153 -16.70 -16.35 6.75
CA ARG A 153 -18.13 -16.01 6.63
C ARG A 153 -18.72 -16.29 5.25
N GLY A 154 -17.97 -16.88 4.33
CA GLY A 154 -18.43 -17.24 2.99
C GLY A 154 -18.34 -16.11 1.96
N ALA A 155 -17.68 -14.99 2.27
CA ALA A 155 -17.40 -13.95 1.29
C ALA A 155 -16.15 -14.28 0.46
N HIS A 156 -16.00 -13.64 -0.71
CA HIS A 156 -14.86 -13.81 -1.61
C HIS A 156 -14.04 -12.51 -1.77
N PRO A 157 -13.39 -12.02 -0.70
CA PRO A 157 -12.64 -10.77 -0.75
C PRO A 157 -11.39 -10.88 -1.62
N GLN A 158 -11.16 -9.87 -2.44
CA GLN A 158 -9.92 -9.71 -3.21
C GLN A 158 -8.93 -8.80 -2.47
N MET A 159 -7.64 -9.12 -2.61
CA MET A 159 -6.55 -8.30 -2.09
C MET A 159 -5.54 -8.09 -3.21
N ILE A 160 -5.22 -6.83 -3.49
CA ILE A 160 -4.34 -6.42 -4.59
C ILE A 160 -3.40 -5.33 -4.09
N THR A 161 -2.14 -5.31 -4.53
CA THR A 161 -1.30 -4.14 -4.26
C THR A 161 -1.59 -3.02 -5.24
N ALA A 162 -1.25 -1.79 -4.86
CA ALA A 162 -1.25 -0.67 -5.78
C ALA A 162 -0.37 -0.92 -7.02
N ALA A 163 0.79 -1.57 -6.86
CA ALA A 163 1.70 -1.85 -7.98
C ALA A 163 1.10 -2.85 -8.98
N ASP A 164 0.45 -3.90 -8.47
CA ASP A 164 -0.19 -4.91 -9.30
C ASP A 164 -1.43 -4.35 -10.00
N LEU A 165 -2.23 -3.57 -9.28
CA LEU A 165 -3.37 -2.83 -9.86
C LEU A 165 -2.92 -1.95 -11.01
N LEU A 166 -1.88 -1.13 -10.80
CA LEU A 166 -1.34 -0.26 -11.86
C LEU A 166 -0.77 -1.07 -13.02
N SER A 167 -0.20 -2.24 -12.76
CA SER A 167 0.32 -3.13 -13.81
C SER A 167 -0.82 -3.72 -14.65
N GLN A 168 -1.90 -4.17 -14.03
CA GLN A 168 -3.11 -4.65 -14.72
C GLN A 168 -3.75 -3.55 -15.57
N LEU A 169 -3.87 -2.33 -15.01
CA LEU A 169 -4.40 -1.17 -15.74
C LEU A 169 -3.52 -0.82 -16.95
N LYS A 170 -2.19 -0.86 -16.81
CA LYS A 170 -1.27 -0.62 -17.95
C LYS A 170 -1.46 -1.63 -19.07
N VAL A 171 -1.61 -2.90 -18.73
CA VAL A 171 -1.88 -3.95 -19.74
C VAL A 171 -3.21 -3.66 -20.43
N ALA A 172 -4.27 -3.41 -19.65
CA ALA A 172 -5.61 -3.17 -20.18
C ALA A 172 -5.69 -1.96 -21.11
N MET A 173 -4.95 -0.88 -20.81
CA MET A 173 -4.83 0.29 -21.69
C MET A 173 -4.13 -0.06 -23.01
N ASN A 174 -3.08 -0.87 -22.97
CA ASN A 174 -2.34 -1.27 -24.17
C ASN A 174 -3.14 -2.25 -25.04
N THR A 175 -3.96 -3.10 -24.43
CA THR A 175 -4.78 -4.11 -25.12
C THR A 175 -6.18 -3.64 -25.47
N LYS A 176 -6.57 -2.41 -25.10
CA LYS A 176 -7.93 -1.86 -25.25
C LYS A 176 -9.01 -2.75 -24.61
N THR A 177 -8.73 -3.29 -23.42
CA THR A 177 -9.63 -4.16 -22.65
C THR A 177 -9.95 -3.57 -21.27
N MET A 178 -10.02 -2.23 -21.17
CA MET A 178 -10.27 -1.56 -19.89
C MET A 178 -11.67 -1.86 -19.36
N GLU A 179 -12.65 -1.94 -20.25
CA GLU A 179 -14.06 -2.19 -19.93
C GLU A 179 -14.22 -3.49 -19.14
N THR A 180 -13.57 -4.57 -19.59
CA THR A 180 -13.58 -5.88 -18.93
C THR A 180 -12.99 -5.80 -17.53
N VAL A 181 -11.86 -5.10 -17.35
CA VAL A 181 -11.24 -4.94 -16.03
C VAL A 181 -12.16 -4.19 -15.07
N PHE A 182 -12.81 -3.12 -15.52
CA PHE A 182 -13.75 -2.38 -14.68
C PHE A 182 -15.00 -3.20 -14.31
N GLU A 183 -15.48 -4.06 -15.21
CA GLU A 183 -16.63 -4.93 -14.97
C GLU A 183 -16.31 -6.00 -13.92
N ASP A 184 -15.12 -6.60 -14.00
CA ASP A 184 -14.60 -7.49 -12.96
C ASP A 184 -14.55 -6.79 -11.59
N PHE A 185 -14.05 -5.55 -11.52
CA PHE A 185 -14.03 -4.78 -10.27
C PHE A 185 -15.43 -4.49 -9.70
N LYS A 186 -16.40 -4.15 -10.57
CA LYS A 186 -17.79 -3.90 -10.15
C LYS A 186 -18.47 -5.16 -9.63
N SER A 187 -18.15 -6.33 -10.18
CA SER A 187 -18.72 -7.60 -9.72
C SER A 187 -18.34 -7.94 -8.26
N VAL A 188 -17.20 -7.45 -7.79
CA VAL A 188 -16.68 -7.69 -6.43
C VAL A 188 -17.26 -6.67 -5.43
N CYS A 189 -17.53 -5.45 -5.88
CA CYS A 189 -18.04 -4.36 -5.05
C CYS A 189 -19.27 -3.75 -5.74
N PRO A 190 -20.47 -4.33 -5.54
CA PRO A 190 -21.70 -3.74 -6.03
C PRO A 190 -21.97 -2.47 -5.22
N LEU A 191 -21.58 -1.32 -5.78
CA LEU A 191 -21.87 0.02 -5.28
C LEU A 191 -23.36 0.35 -5.41
#